data_AF-A0A814E1G9-F1
#
_entry.id   AF-A0A814E1G9-F1
#
_cell.length_a   1.000
_cell.length_b   1.000
_cell.length_c   1.000
_cell.angle_alpha   90.00
_cell.angle_beta   90.00
_cell.angle_gamma   90.00
#
_symmetry.space_group_name_H-M   'P 1'
#
loop_
_entity.id
_entity.type
_entity.pdbx_description
1 polymer ?
#
loop_
_entity_poly.entity_id
_entity_poly.type
_entity_poly.pdbx_seq_one_letter_code
_entity_poly.pdbx_strand_id
1 'polypeptide(L)'
;MGVSLAVRMLVWVLELATSSITIIVTETTTTENTTTTATTTATTTTTATATATSTTTSTTTTSTTTTTTITTTSTATATTTTTTTTITTTTTTTTTTTTTTTTTTTTTTTSSDNNYIFIRWSSLWKFDNDASDSIENLSGVAINSPSYVTPGITGNEYALSLVRSNAQYITIAIDQNFAYTSFTVEMWFYATSLNQNTYGLFSQMDNGTTDRDLLLMINYGVLKMSFFSDDAIGATSLSTNTWYHATFVYDYPSQTQIVYLNGNQDAIHTSAGPYLGATGAINIGMYIDYTNTYDYFDGNIDQVSITMRSKSATEILADATLTTWHSFDSTPYSDSGPLGLNANAVSVTSVSGRMNQAISFTSSASYYQQQQVDQVLFKFSSKTTGQGWCVDLMGFSSTGQIIATGWYTTYQQVVDPILPANIWTNVISTYSKTNGVRLYVNGTLIGTTGSLNYLASQSVNILTLANPLQGMNGGGGCTSLSIVPNIYVGYLEEFRVYSRELSSADISTLANL
;
A
#
# COMPACT_ATOMS: atom_id res chain seq x y z
N MET A 1 14.50 -18.70 13.89
CA MET A 1 14.52 -18.98 12.44
C MET A 1 14.66 -17.64 11.71
N GLY A 2 15.01 -17.62 10.42
CA GLY A 2 15.44 -16.37 9.76
C GLY A 2 14.29 -15.39 9.50
N VAL A 3 14.28 -14.25 10.22
CA VAL A 3 13.38 -13.13 9.93
C VAL A 3 13.99 -12.32 8.78
N SER A 4 13.36 -12.38 7.60
CA SER A 4 13.80 -11.66 6.40
C SER A 4 13.15 -10.28 6.34
N LEU A 5 13.75 -9.28 7.00
CA LEU A 5 13.33 -7.89 6.82
C LEU A 5 13.47 -7.50 5.34
N ALA A 6 12.37 -7.05 4.73
CA ALA A 6 12.32 -6.57 3.36
C ALA A 6 11.79 -5.13 3.36
N VAL A 7 12.56 -4.23 2.76
CA VAL A 7 12.44 -2.78 3.00
C VAL A 7 12.40 -2.08 1.65
N ARG A 8 11.34 -1.30 1.45
CA ARG A 8 10.85 -0.90 0.12
C ARG A 8 10.27 0.49 0.21
N MET A 9 10.65 1.35 -0.72
CA MET A 9 10.83 2.76 -0.39
C MET A 9 10.31 3.65 -1.51
N LEU A 10 9.38 4.55 -1.18
CA LEU A 10 8.90 5.63 -2.03
C LEU A 10 9.62 6.92 -1.65
N VAL A 11 10.02 7.69 -2.65
CA VAL A 11 10.66 8.99 -2.49
C VAL A 11 10.23 9.92 -3.62
N TRP A 12 9.88 11.16 -3.32
CA TRP A 12 9.97 12.24 -4.30
C TRP A 12 11.23 13.06 -4.03
N VAL A 13 12.04 13.30 -5.06
CA VAL A 13 13.36 13.91 -4.96
C VAL A 13 13.43 15.15 -5.85
N LEU A 14 13.88 16.28 -5.30
CA LEU A 14 14.21 17.49 -6.07
C LEU A 14 15.67 17.90 -5.80
N GLU A 15 16.54 17.63 -6.77
CA GLU A 15 17.97 17.93 -6.71
C GLU A 15 18.27 19.42 -6.99
N LEU A 16 19.09 20.05 -6.16
CA LEU A 16 19.65 21.39 -6.40
C LEU A 16 21.12 21.30 -6.85
N ALA A 17 21.34 21.31 -8.16
CA ALA A 17 22.68 21.38 -8.74
C ALA A 17 23.12 22.84 -8.99
N THR A 18 23.82 23.46 -8.04
CA THR A 18 24.81 24.53 -8.33
C THR A 18 25.71 24.87 -7.14
N SER A 19 27.01 24.65 -7.30
CA SER A 19 28.04 25.49 -6.69
C SER A 19 28.80 26.19 -7.82
N SER A 20 28.92 27.52 -7.75
CA SER A 20 29.13 28.36 -8.93
C SER A 20 30.59 28.43 -9.39
N ILE A 21 30.84 28.12 -10.67
CA ILE A 21 32.04 28.57 -11.39
C ILE A 21 31.72 29.88 -12.09
N THR A 22 32.42 30.95 -11.72
CA THR A 22 32.31 32.26 -12.39
C THR A 22 33.00 32.23 -13.75
N ILE A 23 32.26 32.01 -14.83
CA ILE A 23 32.76 32.20 -16.20
C ILE A 23 32.45 33.63 -16.62
N ILE A 24 33.49 34.45 -16.80
CA ILE A 24 33.36 35.78 -17.41
C ILE A 24 33.29 35.58 -18.94
N VAL A 25 32.15 35.91 -19.54
CA VAL A 25 31.97 35.94 -21.00
C VAL A 25 31.50 37.33 -21.40
N THR A 26 32.19 37.94 -22.37
CA THR A 26 32.00 39.34 -22.76
C THR A 26 31.31 39.44 -24.12
N GLU A 27 30.11 40.04 -24.16
CA GLU A 27 29.40 40.56 -25.35
C GLU A 27 29.06 39.51 -26.46
N THR A 28 28.01 39.66 -27.27
CA THR A 28 27.55 40.86 -27.99
C THR A 28 26.04 40.83 -28.24
N THR A 29 25.41 41.99 -28.44
CA THR A 29 23.97 42.14 -28.72
C THR A 29 23.60 41.89 -30.18
N THR A 30 22.53 41.13 -30.43
CA THR A 30 21.74 41.19 -31.67
C THR A 30 20.24 41.21 -31.35
N THR A 31 19.49 42.07 -32.03
CA THR A 31 18.03 42.18 -31.94
C THR A 31 17.38 41.52 -33.14
N GLU A 32 16.29 40.78 -32.94
CA GLU A 32 15.38 40.38 -34.02
C GLU A 32 13.92 40.42 -33.54
N ASN A 33 12.98 40.49 -34.49
CA ASN A 33 11.65 41.06 -34.27
C ASN A 33 10.53 40.00 -34.46
N THR A 34 9.42 40.14 -33.73
CA THR A 34 8.27 39.21 -33.80
C THR A 34 7.44 39.38 -35.06
N THR A 35 6.91 38.29 -35.64
CA THR A 35 5.65 38.30 -36.43
C THR A 35 4.99 36.92 -36.37
N THR A 36 3.66 36.89 -36.29
CA THR A 36 2.84 35.67 -36.19
C THR A 36 1.93 35.54 -37.42
N THR A 37 1.79 34.34 -37.98
CA THR A 37 0.83 34.04 -39.06
C THR A 37 0.17 32.68 -38.82
N ALA A 38 -1.14 32.59 -39.05
CA ALA A 38 -1.90 31.33 -38.99
C ALA A 38 -2.67 31.12 -40.32
N THR A 39 -2.79 29.86 -40.75
CA THR A 39 -3.45 29.50 -42.02
C THR A 39 -4.28 28.22 -41.83
N THR A 40 -5.53 28.25 -42.29
CA THR A 40 -6.46 27.10 -42.29
C THR A 40 -6.77 26.65 -43.71
N THR A 41 -6.81 25.35 -43.97
CA THR A 41 -7.22 24.76 -45.26
C THR A 41 -8.14 23.57 -45.02
N ALA A 42 -9.17 23.42 -45.85
CA ALA A 42 -10.10 22.28 -45.82
C ALA A 42 -10.10 21.57 -47.19
N THR A 43 -10.26 20.24 -47.18
CA THR A 43 -10.23 19.38 -48.38
C THR A 43 -11.34 18.33 -48.31
N THR A 44 -11.95 18.01 -49.45
CA THR A 44 -13.11 17.10 -49.56
C THR A 44 -12.74 15.65 -49.95
N THR A 45 -13.69 14.76 -49.70
CA THR A 45 -13.58 13.29 -49.70
C THR A 45 -13.61 12.63 -51.08
N THR A 46 -12.96 11.47 -51.22
CA THR A 46 -13.57 10.27 -51.85
C THR A 46 -13.04 9.01 -51.15
N THR A 47 -13.85 7.93 -51.16
CA THR A 47 -13.52 6.63 -50.55
C THR A 47 -13.95 5.52 -51.51
N ALA A 48 -13.16 4.46 -51.65
CA ALA A 48 -13.50 3.27 -52.43
C ALA A 48 -13.45 2.02 -51.55
N THR A 49 -14.50 1.22 -51.58
CA THR A 49 -14.63 -0.03 -50.82
C THR A 49 -14.82 -1.19 -51.79
N ALA A 50 -14.01 -2.25 -51.64
CA ALA A 50 -14.13 -3.47 -52.43
C ALA A 50 -14.65 -4.62 -51.56
N THR A 51 -15.75 -5.24 -51.99
CA THR A 51 -16.34 -6.42 -51.32
C THR A 51 -16.08 -7.66 -52.17
N ALA A 52 -15.45 -8.69 -51.58
CA ALA A 52 -15.23 -9.98 -52.24
C ALA A 52 -16.30 -10.98 -51.79
N THR A 53 -16.93 -11.66 -52.76
CA THR A 53 -17.90 -12.72 -52.50
C THR A 53 -17.30 -14.07 -52.90
N SER A 54 -17.26 -15.03 -51.97
CA SER A 54 -16.78 -16.39 -52.21
C SER A 54 -17.95 -17.36 -52.41
N THR A 55 -17.92 -18.15 -53.48
CA THR A 55 -18.90 -19.22 -53.74
C THR A 55 -18.26 -20.58 -53.56
N THR A 56 -18.83 -21.41 -52.69
CA THR A 56 -18.34 -22.78 -52.39
C THR A 56 -19.24 -23.84 -53.02
N THR A 57 -18.67 -24.71 -53.84
CA THR A 57 -19.38 -25.87 -54.42
C THR A 57 -18.84 -27.16 -53.79
N SER A 58 -19.70 -27.92 -53.12
CA SER A 58 -19.39 -29.27 -52.62
C SER A 58 -20.12 -30.31 -53.46
N THR A 59 -19.39 -31.33 -53.91
CA THR A 59 -19.95 -32.45 -54.68
C THR A 59 -19.78 -33.74 -53.86
N THR A 60 -20.89 -34.39 -53.53
CA THR A 60 -20.89 -35.59 -52.66
C THR A 60 -21.07 -36.85 -53.50
N THR A 61 -20.11 -37.77 -53.42
CA THR A 61 -20.15 -39.06 -54.14
C THR A 61 -19.99 -40.21 -53.16
N THR A 62 -20.95 -41.14 -53.12
CA THR A 62 -21.03 -42.17 -52.08
C THR A 62 -20.10 -43.36 -52.35
N SER A 63 -18.95 -43.40 -51.69
CA SER A 63 -18.24 -44.64 -51.36
C SER A 63 -17.35 -44.44 -50.12
N THR A 64 -16.82 -45.54 -49.56
CA THR A 64 -16.19 -45.59 -48.23
C THR A 64 -14.81 -44.92 -48.14
N THR A 65 -14.60 -44.19 -47.04
CA THR A 65 -13.35 -43.53 -46.59
C THR A 65 -13.06 -42.19 -47.26
N THR A 66 -13.03 -41.12 -46.46
CA THR A 66 -12.99 -39.72 -46.94
C THR A 66 -11.80 -38.96 -46.39
N THR A 67 -10.94 -38.47 -47.29
CA THR A 67 -9.99 -37.38 -47.05
C THR A 67 -10.22 -36.33 -48.14
N THR A 68 -10.38 -35.06 -47.77
CA THR A 68 -10.73 -34.00 -48.74
C THR A 68 -9.85 -32.77 -48.55
N THR A 69 -9.05 -32.46 -49.57
CA THR A 69 -8.26 -31.23 -49.68
C THR A 69 -9.05 -30.18 -50.47
N ILE A 70 -8.98 -28.90 -50.07
CA ILE A 70 -9.64 -27.79 -50.76
C ILE A 70 -8.59 -26.83 -51.31
N THR A 71 -8.74 -26.43 -52.58
CA THR A 71 -7.90 -25.46 -53.27
C THR A 71 -8.79 -24.37 -53.87
N THR A 72 -8.40 -23.10 -53.73
CA THR A 72 -9.20 -21.95 -54.20
C THR A 72 -8.42 -21.10 -55.20
N THR A 73 -9.04 -20.79 -56.34
CA THR A 73 -8.48 -19.92 -57.39
C THR A 73 -9.47 -18.78 -57.69
N SER A 74 -8.96 -17.57 -57.93
CA SER A 74 -9.74 -16.34 -58.05
C SER A 74 -9.84 -15.84 -59.50
N THR A 75 -10.95 -15.15 -59.80
CA THR A 75 -11.09 -14.28 -60.98
C THR A 75 -11.85 -13.02 -60.56
N ALA A 76 -11.39 -11.84 -60.96
CA ALA A 76 -12.06 -10.57 -60.75
C ALA A 76 -12.47 -9.95 -62.11
N THR A 77 -13.68 -9.41 -62.18
CA THR A 77 -14.21 -8.74 -63.37
C THR A 77 -14.88 -7.43 -62.95
N ALA A 78 -14.46 -6.31 -63.52
CA ALA A 78 -15.04 -5.00 -63.25
C ALA A 78 -16.02 -4.61 -64.38
N THR A 79 -17.20 -4.10 -64.01
CA THR A 79 -18.19 -3.56 -64.94
C THR A 79 -18.75 -2.25 -64.39
N THR A 80 -18.50 -1.14 -65.08
CA THR A 80 -19.07 0.18 -64.76
C THR A 80 -20.38 0.40 -65.51
N THR A 81 -21.45 0.68 -64.77
CA THR A 81 -22.74 1.10 -65.35
C THR A 81 -23.21 2.38 -64.66
N THR A 82 -23.25 3.49 -65.41
CA THR A 82 -23.82 4.76 -64.94
C THR A 82 -25.33 4.75 -65.16
N THR A 83 -26.13 5.18 -64.18
CA THR A 83 -27.57 5.41 -64.38
C THR A 83 -28.03 6.56 -63.50
N THR A 84 -28.72 7.53 -64.12
CA THR A 84 -29.18 8.77 -63.47
C THR A 84 -30.70 8.75 -63.40
N THR A 85 -31.28 8.72 -62.19
CA THR A 85 -32.74 8.83 -62.03
C THR A 85 -33.12 9.75 -60.87
N THR A 86 -33.98 10.71 -61.22
CA THR A 86 -34.74 11.72 -60.47
C THR A 86 -35.10 11.41 -59.00
N ILE A 87 -35.03 12.46 -58.17
CA ILE A 87 -35.53 12.49 -56.79
C ILE A 87 -37.06 12.60 -56.77
N THR A 88 -37.72 11.75 -55.97
CA THR A 88 -39.14 11.93 -55.58
C THR A 88 -39.25 11.91 -54.07
N THR A 89 -39.74 13.00 -53.47
CA THR A 89 -39.85 13.13 -52.01
C THR A 89 -41.16 12.54 -51.49
N THR A 90 -41.09 11.49 -50.67
CA THR A 90 -42.24 10.91 -49.98
C THR A 90 -42.04 11.01 -48.47
N THR A 91 -42.83 11.86 -47.81
CA THR A 91 -42.75 12.06 -46.35
C THR A 91 -43.54 10.97 -45.62
N THR A 92 -42.84 9.97 -45.08
CA THR A 92 -43.44 8.93 -44.23
C THR A 92 -43.14 9.23 -42.76
N THR A 93 -44.17 9.59 -41.98
CA THR A 93 -44.05 9.87 -40.55
C THR A 93 -44.00 8.57 -39.74
N THR A 94 -42.80 8.13 -39.36
CA THR A 94 -42.61 6.98 -38.46
C THR A 94 -42.52 7.45 -37.01
N THR A 95 -43.55 7.19 -36.22
CA THR A 95 -43.55 7.47 -34.77
C THR A 95 -42.74 6.41 -34.02
N THR A 96 -41.45 6.64 -33.83
CA THR A 96 -40.61 5.79 -32.97
C THR A 96 -40.79 6.18 -31.50
N THR A 97 -41.42 5.32 -30.71
CA THR A 97 -41.51 5.50 -29.26
C THR A 97 -40.17 5.18 -28.61
N THR A 98 -39.32 6.20 -28.44
CA THR A 98 -38.07 6.07 -27.68
C THR A 98 -38.37 6.03 -26.18
N THR A 99 -38.27 4.86 -25.56
CA THR A 99 -38.27 4.74 -24.11
C THR A 99 -36.94 5.27 -23.57
N THR A 100 -36.92 6.53 -23.13
CA THR A 100 -35.74 7.13 -22.50
C THR A 100 -35.52 6.54 -21.11
N THR A 101 -34.65 5.53 -21.01
CA THR A 101 -34.08 5.14 -19.71
C THR A 101 -33.13 6.24 -19.26
N THR A 102 -33.58 7.08 -18.33
CA THR A 102 -32.73 8.11 -17.70
C THR A 102 -31.75 7.45 -16.75
N THR A 103 -30.62 6.98 -17.28
CA THR A 103 -29.45 6.69 -16.46
C THR A 103 -28.90 8.01 -15.94
N THR A 104 -29.24 8.36 -14.69
CA THR A 104 -28.63 9.49 -13.99
C THR A 104 -27.18 9.13 -13.66
N THR A 105 -26.28 9.34 -14.62
CA THR A 105 -24.84 9.38 -14.35
C THR A 105 -24.57 10.61 -13.51
N THR A 106 -24.55 10.42 -12.19
CA THR A 106 -24.03 11.44 -11.26
C THR A 106 -22.55 11.62 -11.55
N THR A 107 -22.21 12.61 -12.38
CA THR A 107 -20.83 13.06 -12.56
C THR A 107 -20.40 13.74 -11.27
N THR A 108 -19.91 12.95 -10.31
CA THR A 108 -19.14 13.46 -9.17
C THR A 108 -17.90 14.12 -9.72
N THR A 109 -17.93 15.45 -9.81
CA THR A 109 -16.72 16.26 -9.99
C THR A 109 -15.86 16.07 -8.75
N THR A 110 -14.87 15.20 -8.83
CA THR A 110 -13.80 15.11 -7.84
C THR A 110 -13.02 16.42 -7.88
N SER A 111 -13.35 17.36 -7.00
CA SER A 111 -12.43 18.46 -6.70
C SER A 111 -11.18 17.86 -6.05
N SER A 112 -10.02 18.44 -6.33
CA SER A 112 -8.72 17.98 -5.85
C SER A 112 -8.47 18.44 -4.41
N ASP A 113 -9.40 18.15 -3.52
CA ASP A 113 -9.32 18.45 -2.09
C ASP A 113 -8.91 17.17 -1.34
N ASN A 114 -7.60 16.93 -1.20
CA ASN A 114 -7.03 15.83 -0.42
C ASN A 114 -7.19 16.02 1.11
N ASN A 115 -8.38 16.42 1.55
CA ASN A 115 -8.75 16.40 2.97
C ASN A 115 -9.06 14.95 3.37
N TYR A 116 -8.13 14.33 4.09
CA TYR A 116 -8.34 13.05 4.75
C TYR A 116 -9.50 13.17 5.74
N ILE A 117 -10.63 12.51 5.46
CA ILE A 117 -11.82 12.51 6.34
C ILE A 117 -11.61 11.53 7.50
N PHE A 118 -10.75 11.94 8.41
CA PHE A 118 -10.91 11.72 9.85
C PHE A 118 -12.08 12.63 10.31
N ILE A 119 -13.04 12.26 11.16
CA ILE A 119 -13.32 11.01 11.90
C ILE A 119 -14.84 10.78 11.87
N ARG A 120 -15.31 9.52 11.92
CA ARG A 120 -16.57 9.17 12.58
C ARG A 120 -16.42 7.86 13.34
N TRP A 121 -16.32 7.96 14.67
CA TRP A 121 -16.21 6.86 15.63
C TRP A 121 -15.05 5.90 15.31
N SER A 122 -13.89 6.22 15.88
CA SER A 122 -12.70 5.37 15.79
C SER A 122 -11.90 5.37 17.09
N SER A 123 -11.65 4.19 17.64
CA SER A 123 -10.80 3.97 18.82
C SER A 123 -9.46 3.37 18.43
N LEU A 124 -8.43 3.63 19.23
CA LEU A 124 -7.10 3.00 19.10
C LEU A 124 -6.47 2.74 20.48
N TRP A 125 -6.37 1.47 20.88
CA TRP A 125 -5.57 1.05 22.03
C TRP A 125 -4.20 0.59 21.53
N LYS A 126 -3.20 1.46 21.67
CA LYS A 126 -1.81 1.14 21.33
C LYS A 126 -1.19 0.09 22.25
N PHE A 127 -1.56 0.14 23.52
CA PHE A 127 -0.97 -0.63 24.62
C PHE A 127 0.48 -0.26 25.01
N ASP A 128 0.85 1.01 24.78
CA ASP A 128 2.11 1.64 25.22
C ASP A 128 2.18 1.83 26.74
N ASN A 129 2.22 0.72 27.49
CA ASN A 129 2.25 0.64 28.96
C ASN A 129 0.95 1.10 29.68
N ASP A 130 -0.14 1.36 28.97
CA ASP A 130 -1.48 1.49 29.55
C ASP A 130 -2.59 0.89 28.66
N ALA A 131 -3.86 1.09 29.03
CA ALA A 131 -5.04 0.62 28.30
C ALA A 131 -5.91 1.79 27.81
N SER A 132 -5.32 2.97 27.59
CA SER A 132 -6.02 4.14 27.08
C SER A 132 -6.42 3.97 25.62
N ASP A 133 -7.56 4.56 25.26
CA ASP A 133 -7.90 4.83 23.86
C ASP A 133 -7.21 6.17 23.49
N SER A 134 -6.45 6.14 22.40
CA SER A 134 -5.61 7.26 21.92
C SER A 134 -6.36 8.24 21.01
N ILE A 135 -7.62 7.95 20.63
CA ILE A 135 -8.43 8.80 19.73
C ILE A 135 -9.71 9.25 20.43
N GLU A 136 -10.44 8.32 21.05
CA GLU A 136 -11.66 8.60 21.80
C GLU A 136 -11.48 8.25 23.29
N ASN A 137 -12.44 8.57 24.16
CA ASN A 137 -12.28 8.37 25.61
C ASN A 137 -12.76 6.97 26.08
N LEU A 138 -12.61 5.94 25.23
CA LEU A 138 -13.09 4.57 25.48
C LEU A 138 -11.99 3.72 26.15
N SER A 139 -11.28 4.32 27.10
CA SER A 139 -10.17 3.68 27.82
C SER A 139 -10.62 2.40 28.53
N GLY A 140 -9.85 1.33 28.33
CA GLY A 140 -10.13 0.01 28.89
C GLY A 140 -9.66 -0.14 30.34
N VAL A 141 -10.21 -1.14 31.02
CA VAL A 141 -9.84 -1.57 32.37
C VAL A 141 -9.15 -2.92 32.28
N ALA A 142 -7.96 -3.03 32.88
CA ALA A 142 -7.15 -4.23 32.86
C ALA A 142 -7.62 -5.25 33.92
N ILE A 143 -8.03 -6.46 33.48
CA ILE A 143 -8.60 -7.50 34.35
C ILE A 143 -7.56 -8.60 34.62
N ASN A 144 -7.41 -8.98 35.90
CA ASN A 144 -6.40 -9.92 36.41
C ASN A 144 -4.93 -9.49 36.16
N SER A 145 -4.69 -8.17 36.09
CA SER A 145 -3.36 -7.55 36.01
C SER A 145 -2.46 -8.11 34.90
N PRO A 146 -2.86 -7.98 33.61
CA PRO A 146 -1.95 -8.20 32.49
C PRO A 146 -0.72 -7.30 32.58
N SER A 147 0.30 -7.65 31.79
CA SER A 147 1.58 -6.93 31.78
C SER A 147 1.83 -6.27 30.43
N TYR A 148 2.78 -5.35 30.38
CA TYR A 148 3.21 -4.70 29.14
C TYR A 148 4.66 -5.08 28.86
N VAL A 149 4.95 -5.50 27.62
CA VAL A 149 6.25 -6.08 27.25
C VAL A 149 6.81 -5.42 26.00
N THR A 150 8.13 -5.31 25.94
CA THR A 150 8.87 -4.75 24.80
C THR A 150 9.79 -5.84 24.21
N PRO A 151 9.95 -5.94 22.87
CA PRO A 151 9.39 -5.05 21.85
C PRO A 151 7.91 -5.29 21.53
N GLY A 152 7.16 -4.20 21.35
CA GLY A 152 5.87 -4.19 20.65
C GLY A 152 6.04 -4.29 19.11
N ILE A 153 4.95 -4.15 18.35
CA ILE A 153 5.01 -4.16 16.88
C ILE A 153 5.76 -2.94 16.33
N THR A 154 5.64 -1.79 16.99
CA THR A 154 6.33 -0.54 16.67
C THR A 154 7.82 -0.56 17.10
N GLY A 155 8.25 -1.60 17.82
CA GLY A 155 9.64 -1.80 18.21
C GLY A 155 9.91 -1.51 19.67
N ASN A 156 10.57 -0.40 19.98
CA ASN A 156 11.07 -0.12 21.34
C ASN A 156 9.96 0.21 22.36
N GLU A 157 8.72 0.33 21.90
CA GLU A 157 7.54 0.60 22.73
C GLU A 157 6.98 -0.73 23.29
N TYR A 158 5.73 -0.74 23.76
CA TYR A 158 5.15 -1.87 24.50
C TYR A 158 3.92 -2.45 23.82
N ALA A 159 3.79 -3.78 23.87
CA ALA A 159 2.54 -4.50 23.61
C ALA A 159 1.90 -4.97 24.92
N LEU A 160 0.58 -5.09 24.93
CA LEU A 160 -0.17 -5.79 25.97
C LEU A 160 0.18 -7.28 25.94
N SER A 161 0.56 -7.87 27.07
CA SER A 161 0.87 -9.30 27.21
C SER A 161 -0.10 -9.98 28.16
N LEU A 162 -0.77 -11.01 27.63
CA LEU A 162 -1.86 -11.75 28.26
C LEU A 162 -1.45 -13.20 28.48
N VAL A 163 -1.67 -13.71 29.69
CA VAL A 163 -1.42 -15.10 30.05
C VAL A 163 -2.75 -15.82 30.26
N ARG A 164 -3.05 -16.82 29.42
CA ARG A 164 -4.33 -17.54 29.42
C ARG A 164 -4.67 -18.17 30.77
N SER A 165 -3.68 -18.76 31.45
CA SER A 165 -3.86 -19.39 32.77
C SER A 165 -4.26 -18.42 33.88
N ASN A 166 -4.07 -17.12 33.66
CA ASN A 166 -4.36 -16.07 34.62
C ASN A 166 -5.69 -15.37 34.33
N ALA A 167 -6.43 -15.80 33.31
CA ALA A 167 -7.70 -15.19 32.86
C ALA A 167 -7.56 -13.67 32.60
N GLN A 168 -6.49 -13.27 31.91
CA GLN A 168 -6.13 -11.87 31.67
C GLN A 168 -6.72 -11.32 30.38
N TYR A 169 -7.26 -10.10 30.45
CA TYR A 169 -7.85 -9.36 29.32
C TYR A 169 -8.02 -7.87 29.65
N ILE A 170 -8.39 -7.07 28.66
CA ILE A 170 -8.87 -5.69 28.84
C ILE A 170 -10.37 -5.66 28.59
N THR A 171 -11.14 -4.91 29.39
CA THR A 171 -12.58 -4.70 29.18
C THR A 171 -12.91 -3.21 29.05
N ILE A 172 -13.77 -2.84 28.10
CA ILE A 172 -14.22 -1.46 27.88
C ILE A 172 -15.65 -1.37 28.41
N ALA A 173 -15.82 -0.61 29.49
CA ALA A 173 -17.07 -0.54 30.26
C ALA A 173 -18.17 0.35 29.64
N ILE A 174 -18.02 0.74 28.37
CA ILE A 174 -19.00 1.51 27.60
C ILE A 174 -19.38 0.67 26.38
N ASP A 175 -20.62 0.21 26.35
CA ASP A 175 -21.19 -0.53 25.23
C ASP A 175 -21.18 0.32 23.96
N GLN A 176 -20.41 -0.11 22.95
CA GLN A 176 -20.52 0.44 21.60
C GLN A 176 -21.58 -0.33 20.82
N ASN A 177 -22.46 0.40 20.15
CA ASN A 177 -23.55 -0.19 19.38
C ASN A 177 -23.12 -0.46 17.93
N PHE A 178 -22.78 -1.71 17.61
CA PHE A 178 -22.47 -2.15 16.25
C PHE A 178 -23.70 -2.58 15.46
N ALA A 179 -24.90 -2.67 16.07
CA ALA A 179 -26.09 -3.16 15.40
C ALA A 179 -26.44 -2.32 14.15
N TYR A 180 -26.84 -2.99 13.08
CA TYR A 180 -27.23 -2.38 11.79
C TYR A 180 -26.20 -1.39 11.21
N THR A 181 -24.91 -1.60 11.51
CA THR A 181 -23.83 -0.66 11.18
C THR A 181 -22.65 -1.42 10.56
N SER A 182 -22.06 -0.91 9.47
CA SER A 182 -20.80 -1.44 8.95
C SER A 182 -19.67 -1.06 9.91
N PHE A 183 -18.75 -1.98 10.20
CA PHE A 183 -17.62 -1.73 11.09
C PHE A 183 -16.36 -2.47 10.62
N THR A 184 -15.22 -2.07 11.15
CA THR A 184 -13.95 -2.78 11.01
C THR A 184 -13.25 -2.82 12.36
N VAL A 185 -12.76 -3.99 12.76
CA VAL A 185 -11.92 -4.19 13.96
C VAL A 185 -10.56 -4.72 13.52
N GLU A 186 -9.49 -4.12 14.01
CA GLU A 186 -8.11 -4.35 13.56
C GLU A 186 -7.20 -4.55 14.75
N MET A 187 -6.13 -5.35 14.60
CA MET A 187 -5.12 -5.54 15.65
C MET A 187 -3.86 -6.20 15.10
N TRP A 188 -2.73 -5.93 15.75
CA TRP A 188 -1.57 -6.82 15.71
C TRP A 188 -1.64 -7.81 16.88
N PHE A 189 -1.33 -9.08 16.62
CA PHE A 189 -1.26 -10.11 17.67
C PHE A 189 -0.05 -11.06 17.48
N TYR A 190 0.45 -11.59 18.59
CA TYR A 190 1.60 -12.50 18.67
C TYR A 190 1.26 -13.65 19.63
N ALA A 191 0.73 -14.76 19.11
CA ALA A 191 0.38 -15.92 19.93
C ALA A 191 1.64 -16.66 20.42
N THR A 192 1.85 -16.79 21.72
CA THR A 192 2.95 -17.61 22.28
C THR A 192 2.58 -19.09 22.33
N SER A 193 1.28 -19.40 22.46
CA SER A 193 0.70 -20.74 22.47
C SER A 193 -0.48 -20.87 21.51
N LEU A 194 -0.56 -22.00 20.82
CA LEU A 194 -1.70 -22.42 19.98
C LEU A 194 -2.00 -23.91 20.21
N ASN A 195 -2.02 -24.33 21.48
CA ASN A 195 -2.26 -25.70 21.91
C ASN A 195 -3.70 -26.01 22.35
N GLN A 196 -4.62 -25.04 22.22
CA GLN A 196 -6.06 -25.16 22.45
C GLN A 196 -6.86 -24.99 21.14
N ASN A 197 -8.12 -25.38 21.14
CA ASN A 197 -9.03 -25.25 20.00
C ASN A 197 -9.45 -23.78 19.72
N THR A 198 -9.29 -22.90 20.70
CA THR A 198 -9.92 -21.57 20.74
C THR A 198 -9.04 -20.59 21.52
N TYR A 199 -8.95 -19.35 21.03
CA TYR A 199 -8.33 -18.19 21.71
C TYR A 199 -9.11 -16.93 21.35
N GLY A 200 -9.69 -16.24 22.32
CA GLY A 200 -10.37 -14.95 22.10
C GLY A 200 -9.40 -13.82 21.77
N LEU A 201 -9.64 -13.08 20.69
CA LEU A 201 -8.87 -11.87 20.32
C LEU A 201 -9.64 -10.60 20.68
N PHE A 202 -10.93 -10.56 20.35
CA PHE A 202 -11.85 -9.46 20.67
C PHE A 202 -13.27 -10.01 20.75
N SER A 203 -14.10 -9.46 21.65
CA SER A 203 -15.52 -9.81 21.70
C SER A 203 -16.44 -8.69 22.16
N GLN A 204 -17.68 -8.74 21.69
CA GLN A 204 -18.86 -8.19 22.37
C GLN A 204 -19.87 -9.32 22.50
N MET A 205 -20.36 -9.57 23.71
CA MET A 205 -21.48 -10.48 23.98
C MET A 205 -22.68 -9.67 24.45
N ASP A 206 -23.81 -9.84 23.77
CA ASP A 206 -25.08 -9.20 24.10
C ASP A 206 -25.95 -10.18 24.91
N ASN A 207 -26.20 -11.39 24.39
CA ASN A 207 -27.09 -12.35 25.07
C ASN A 207 -27.03 -13.84 24.64
N GLY A 208 -26.03 -14.31 23.88
CA GLY A 208 -25.92 -15.74 23.56
C GLY A 208 -26.78 -16.21 22.38
N THR A 209 -27.09 -15.33 21.42
CA THR A 209 -27.95 -15.66 20.27
C THR A 209 -27.40 -15.19 18.92
N THR A 210 -27.86 -15.81 17.84
CA THR A 210 -27.43 -15.51 16.46
C THR A 210 -27.66 -14.06 16.11
N ASP A 211 -26.69 -13.50 15.39
CA ASP A 211 -26.53 -12.08 15.06
C ASP A 211 -26.26 -11.16 16.26
N ARG A 212 -26.18 -11.64 17.50
CA ARG A 212 -26.07 -10.76 18.70
C ARG A 212 -24.72 -10.75 19.40
N ASP A 213 -23.92 -11.80 19.26
CA ASP A 213 -22.58 -11.84 19.88
C ASP A 213 -21.49 -11.82 18.80
N LEU A 214 -20.65 -10.78 18.81
CA LEU A 214 -19.47 -10.62 17.96
C LEU A 214 -18.28 -11.31 18.63
N LEU A 215 -17.83 -12.44 18.07
CA LEU A 215 -16.65 -13.16 18.55
C LEU A 215 -15.56 -13.16 17.47
N LEU A 216 -14.45 -12.47 17.74
CA LEU A 216 -13.26 -12.40 16.90
C LEU A 216 -12.15 -13.19 17.58
N MET A 217 -11.66 -14.23 16.91
CA MET A 217 -10.92 -15.30 17.60
C MET A 217 -9.97 -16.07 16.68
N ILE A 218 -9.06 -16.81 17.29
CA ILE A 218 -8.39 -17.95 16.64
C ILE A 218 -9.20 -19.20 16.96
N ASN A 219 -9.59 -19.97 15.94
CA ASN A 219 -10.32 -21.22 16.07
C ASN A 219 -9.63 -22.32 15.26
N TYR A 220 -9.25 -23.42 15.92
CA TYR A 220 -8.46 -24.53 15.33
C TYR A 220 -7.21 -24.08 14.55
N GLY A 221 -6.60 -22.95 14.95
CA GLY A 221 -5.40 -22.39 14.34
C GLY A 221 -5.62 -21.45 13.14
N VAL A 222 -6.87 -21.15 12.74
CA VAL A 222 -7.19 -20.11 11.74
C VAL A 222 -7.91 -18.94 12.40
N LEU A 223 -7.95 -17.76 11.76
CA LEU A 223 -8.81 -16.66 12.21
C LEU A 223 -10.29 -17.01 12.00
N LYS A 224 -11.17 -16.49 12.86
CA LYS A 224 -12.63 -16.55 12.68
C LYS A 224 -13.30 -15.27 13.17
N MET A 225 -14.26 -14.80 12.37
CA MET A 225 -15.28 -13.83 12.75
C MET A 225 -16.60 -14.57 12.89
N SER A 226 -17.29 -14.39 14.02
CA SER A 226 -18.54 -15.08 14.31
C SER A 226 -19.59 -14.09 14.81
N PHE A 227 -20.79 -14.18 14.25
CA PHE A 227 -22.02 -13.55 14.77
C PHE A 227 -22.90 -14.61 15.48
N PHE A 228 -22.26 -15.51 16.24
CA PHE A 228 -22.88 -16.67 16.86
C PHE A 228 -23.56 -17.66 15.87
N SER A 229 -22.76 -18.61 15.38
CA SER A 229 -23.13 -19.64 14.39
C SER A 229 -23.38 -19.12 12.97
N ASP A 230 -23.04 -17.86 12.71
CA ASP A 230 -22.97 -17.26 11.38
C ASP A 230 -21.57 -16.65 11.20
N ASP A 231 -20.69 -17.44 10.56
CA ASP A 231 -19.25 -17.41 10.81
C ASP A 231 -18.40 -17.34 9.52
N ALA A 232 -17.61 -16.29 9.35
CA ALA A 232 -16.51 -16.23 8.39
C ALA A 232 -15.26 -16.89 8.97
N ILE A 233 -14.89 -18.05 8.43
CA ILE A 233 -13.74 -18.86 8.87
C ILE A 233 -12.58 -18.70 7.89
N GLY A 234 -11.42 -18.30 8.39
CA GLY A 234 -10.16 -18.15 7.67
C GLY A 234 -9.60 -19.46 7.13
N ALA A 235 -8.73 -19.36 6.11
CA ALA A 235 -8.04 -20.49 5.50
C ALA A 235 -6.58 -20.64 5.97
N THR A 236 -5.94 -19.55 6.41
CA THR A 236 -4.50 -19.55 6.72
C THR A 236 -4.23 -20.02 8.15
N SER A 237 -3.55 -21.17 8.28
CA SER A 237 -3.08 -21.68 9.56
C SER A 237 -1.99 -20.78 10.15
N LEU A 238 -2.21 -20.31 11.38
CA LEU A 238 -1.31 -19.46 12.14
C LEU A 238 -0.21 -20.28 12.83
N SER A 239 0.96 -19.67 13.03
CA SER A 239 2.07 -20.24 13.81
C SER A 239 2.37 -19.37 15.03
N THR A 240 2.76 -20.00 16.14
CA THR A 240 3.19 -19.26 17.34
C THR A 240 4.45 -18.43 17.09
N ASN A 241 4.69 -17.46 17.96
CA ASN A 241 5.90 -16.62 17.99
C ASN A 241 6.11 -15.78 16.71
N THR A 242 5.01 -15.41 16.05
CA THR A 242 4.96 -14.57 14.85
C THR A 242 3.93 -13.47 15.04
N TRP A 243 4.28 -12.22 14.68
CA TRP A 243 3.32 -11.11 14.64
C TRP A 243 2.45 -11.22 13.37
N TYR A 244 1.15 -11.03 13.53
CA TYR A 244 0.18 -10.97 12.46
C TYR A 244 -0.73 -9.75 12.62
N HIS A 245 -1.12 -9.12 11.52
CA HIS A 245 -2.23 -8.17 11.49
C HIS A 245 -3.52 -8.93 11.18
N ALA A 246 -4.48 -8.93 12.11
CA ALA A 246 -5.83 -9.38 11.85
C ALA A 246 -6.73 -8.18 11.56
N THR A 247 -7.61 -8.31 10.56
CA THR A 247 -8.66 -7.33 10.32
C THR A 247 -9.98 -8.03 10.03
N PHE A 248 -11.03 -7.58 10.70
CA PHE A 248 -12.37 -8.16 10.65
C PHE A 248 -13.33 -7.06 10.21
N VAL A 249 -13.83 -7.17 8.98
CA VAL A 249 -14.74 -6.19 8.36
C VAL A 249 -16.15 -6.75 8.35
N TYR A 250 -17.11 -5.92 8.73
CA TYR A 250 -18.51 -6.12 8.42
C TYR A 250 -19.03 -4.98 7.56
N ASP A 251 -19.61 -5.34 6.41
CA ASP A 251 -20.38 -4.40 5.58
C ASP A 251 -21.88 -4.70 5.68
N TYR A 252 -22.59 -3.89 6.46
CA TYR A 252 -24.02 -4.04 6.73
C TYR A 252 -24.92 -3.93 5.47
N PRO A 253 -24.72 -2.96 4.53
CA PRO A 253 -25.55 -2.85 3.32
C PRO A 253 -25.53 -4.10 2.44
N SER A 254 -24.42 -4.84 2.41
CA SER A 254 -24.30 -6.11 1.67
C SER A 254 -24.43 -7.36 2.56
N GLN A 255 -24.50 -7.19 3.89
CA GLN A 255 -24.39 -8.25 4.89
C GLN A 255 -23.14 -9.13 4.69
N THR A 256 -22.00 -8.51 4.38
CA THR A 256 -20.74 -9.23 4.10
C THR A 256 -19.81 -9.18 5.31
N GLN A 257 -19.42 -10.34 5.82
CA GLN A 257 -18.29 -10.51 6.73
C GLN A 257 -17.02 -10.79 5.91
N ILE A 258 -15.89 -10.13 6.23
CA ILE A 258 -14.60 -10.35 5.57
C ILE A 258 -13.49 -10.44 6.62
N VAL A 259 -12.67 -11.49 6.54
CA VAL A 259 -11.48 -11.68 7.38
C VAL A 259 -10.24 -11.43 6.54
N TYR A 260 -9.33 -10.58 7.02
CA TYR A 260 -8.01 -10.36 6.43
C TYR A 260 -6.91 -10.77 7.40
N LEU A 261 -5.83 -11.31 6.85
CA LEU A 261 -4.58 -11.62 7.55
C LEU A 261 -3.42 -10.95 6.82
N ASN A 262 -2.62 -10.16 7.53
CA ASN A 262 -1.48 -9.41 6.99
C ASN A 262 -1.86 -8.58 5.74
N GLY A 263 -3.03 -7.94 5.77
CA GLY A 263 -3.56 -7.09 4.69
C GLY A 263 -4.20 -7.85 3.51
N ASN A 264 -4.18 -9.17 3.51
CA ASN A 264 -4.71 -10.01 2.43
C ASN A 264 -6.00 -10.70 2.89
N GLN A 265 -7.00 -10.81 2.02
CA GLN A 265 -8.27 -11.46 2.34
C GLN A 265 -8.06 -12.97 2.56
N ASP A 266 -8.41 -13.48 3.74
CA ASP A 266 -8.31 -14.88 4.14
C ASP A 266 -9.68 -15.58 4.18
N ALA A 267 -10.77 -14.83 4.39
CA ALA A 267 -12.15 -15.31 4.21
C ALA A 267 -13.11 -14.21 3.76
N ILE A 268 -14.22 -14.61 3.13
CA ILE A 268 -15.39 -13.78 2.87
C ILE A 268 -16.64 -14.65 3.03
N HIS A 269 -17.68 -14.09 3.64
CA HIS A 269 -18.96 -14.75 3.89
C HIS A 269 -20.10 -13.72 3.80
N THR A 270 -21.31 -14.16 3.46
CA THR A 270 -22.52 -13.32 3.49
C THR A 270 -23.39 -13.82 4.63
N SER A 271 -23.55 -13.00 5.67
CA SER A 271 -24.31 -13.36 6.85
C SER A 271 -25.79 -13.56 6.51
N ALA A 272 -26.42 -14.52 7.19
CA ALA A 272 -27.83 -14.87 7.05
C ALA A 272 -28.76 -13.78 7.60
N GLY A 273 -28.26 -12.98 8.55
CA GLY A 273 -28.91 -11.78 9.07
C GLY A 273 -27.93 -10.61 9.21
N PRO A 274 -28.43 -9.41 9.57
CA PRO A 274 -27.59 -8.28 9.89
C PRO A 274 -27.11 -8.35 11.33
N TYR A 275 -25.90 -7.88 11.66
CA TYR A 275 -25.49 -7.82 13.08
C TYR A 275 -26.48 -6.98 13.91
N LEU A 276 -26.96 -7.57 15.00
CA LEU A 276 -28.02 -7.07 15.88
C LEU A 276 -27.50 -6.71 17.29
N GLY A 277 -26.28 -7.11 17.65
CA GLY A 277 -25.69 -6.86 18.97
C GLY A 277 -25.56 -5.36 19.27
N ALA A 278 -26.22 -4.92 20.33
CA ALA A 278 -26.40 -3.49 20.63
C ALA A 278 -26.00 -3.11 22.06
N THR A 279 -25.82 -4.10 22.93
CA THR A 279 -25.36 -3.98 24.32
C THR A 279 -24.31 -5.04 24.60
N GLY A 280 -23.55 -4.87 25.68
CA GLY A 280 -22.43 -5.72 26.04
C GLY A 280 -21.09 -4.98 25.97
N ALA A 281 -20.31 -5.10 27.05
CA ALA A 281 -18.96 -4.59 27.14
C ALA A 281 -18.04 -5.24 26.10
N ILE A 282 -17.19 -4.45 25.47
CA ILE A 282 -16.14 -4.95 24.58
C ILE A 282 -15.01 -5.54 25.44
N ASN A 283 -14.46 -6.69 25.03
CA ASN A 283 -13.30 -7.29 25.66
C ASN A 283 -12.20 -7.56 24.63
N ILE A 284 -10.95 -7.23 24.96
CA ILE A 284 -9.77 -7.48 24.14
C ILE A 284 -8.95 -8.58 24.80
N GLY A 285 -8.64 -9.62 24.04
CA GLY A 285 -7.90 -10.80 24.48
C GLY A 285 -8.72 -11.89 25.16
N MET A 286 -10.05 -11.84 25.08
CA MET A 286 -10.92 -12.93 25.53
C MET A 286 -12.28 -12.95 24.82
N TYR A 287 -13.00 -14.08 24.93
CA TYR A 287 -14.43 -14.15 24.64
C TYR A 287 -15.16 -15.08 25.63
N ILE A 288 -16.48 -14.94 25.68
CA ILE A 288 -17.42 -15.79 26.44
C ILE A 288 -18.30 -16.51 25.40
N ASP A 289 -18.60 -17.79 25.62
CA ASP A 289 -19.59 -18.52 24.80
C ASP A 289 -20.98 -18.61 25.46
N TYR A 290 -21.98 -19.09 24.72
CA TYR A 290 -23.36 -19.29 25.19
C TYR A 290 -23.52 -20.24 26.38
N THR A 291 -22.49 -21.02 26.74
CA THR A 291 -22.48 -21.86 27.95
C THR A 291 -21.95 -21.11 29.18
N ASN A 292 -21.55 -19.84 29.01
CA ASN A 292 -20.71 -19.06 29.93
C ASN A 292 -19.34 -19.71 30.16
N THR A 293 -18.78 -20.38 29.15
CA THR A 293 -17.37 -20.78 29.15
C THR A 293 -16.54 -19.61 28.65
N TYR A 294 -15.46 -19.31 29.38
CA TYR A 294 -14.56 -18.19 29.12
C TYR A 294 -13.27 -18.70 28.47
N ASP A 295 -12.83 -18.03 27.41
CA ASP A 295 -11.62 -18.40 26.67
C ASP A 295 -10.75 -17.15 26.42
N TYR A 296 -9.44 -17.27 26.67
CA TYR A 296 -8.50 -16.16 26.77
C TYR A 296 -7.30 -16.34 25.84
N PHE A 297 -6.76 -15.23 25.35
CA PHE A 297 -5.53 -15.19 24.57
C PHE A 297 -4.31 -15.63 25.38
N ASP A 298 -3.25 -16.05 24.68
CA ASP A 298 -1.97 -16.43 25.27
C ASP A 298 -0.84 -15.86 24.39
N GLY A 299 -0.29 -14.72 24.80
CA GLY A 299 0.66 -13.94 24.01
C GLY A 299 0.40 -12.42 24.05
N ASN A 300 0.88 -11.70 23.03
CA ASN A 300 0.83 -10.23 22.99
C ASN A 300 -0.19 -9.68 21.97
N ILE A 301 -0.75 -8.50 22.26
CA ILE A 301 -1.67 -7.74 21.40
C ILE A 301 -1.22 -6.27 21.37
N ASP A 302 -1.35 -5.61 20.22
CA ASP A 302 -0.80 -4.27 19.94
C ASP A 302 -1.64 -3.55 18.86
N GLN A 303 -1.67 -2.22 18.86
CA GLN A 303 -2.49 -1.34 17.99
C GLN A 303 -3.90 -1.88 17.68
N VAL A 304 -4.72 -2.14 18.71
CA VAL A 304 -6.12 -2.55 18.47
C VAL A 304 -6.93 -1.32 18.06
N SER A 305 -7.60 -1.37 16.91
CA SER A 305 -8.49 -0.31 16.46
C SER A 305 -9.91 -0.79 16.21
N ILE A 306 -10.85 0.14 16.30
CA ILE A 306 -12.23 -0.01 15.84
C ILE A 306 -12.53 1.17 14.94
N THR A 307 -13.20 0.94 13.82
CA THR A 307 -13.69 1.98 12.91
C THR A 307 -15.16 1.70 12.56
N MET A 308 -16.08 2.65 12.75
CA MET A 308 -17.52 2.46 12.47
C MET A 308 -17.87 2.66 10.98
N ARG A 309 -17.11 1.98 10.11
CA ARG A 309 -17.43 1.73 8.70
C ARG A 309 -16.69 0.47 8.24
N SER A 310 -17.11 -0.09 7.11
CA SER A 310 -16.32 -1.04 6.34
C SER A 310 -15.09 -0.31 5.75
N LYS A 311 -13.88 -0.84 6.00
CA LYS A 311 -12.64 -0.42 5.31
C LYS A 311 -12.48 -1.23 4.02
N SER A 312 -11.90 -0.60 3.00
CA SER A 312 -11.57 -1.26 1.74
C SER A 312 -10.30 -2.12 1.86
N ALA A 313 -10.16 -3.11 0.99
CA ALA A 313 -8.96 -3.95 0.93
C ALA A 313 -7.66 -3.13 0.73
N THR A 314 -7.73 -1.98 0.05
CA THR A 314 -6.56 -1.09 -0.14
C THR A 314 -6.13 -0.42 1.16
N GLU A 315 -7.08 0.01 1.99
CA GLU A 315 -6.79 0.56 3.32
C GLU A 315 -6.22 -0.53 4.22
N ILE A 316 -6.91 -1.67 4.34
CA ILE A 316 -6.49 -2.79 5.20
C ILE A 316 -5.10 -3.33 4.81
N LEU A 317 -4.77 -3.30 3.52
CA LEU A 317 -3.42 -3.61 3.01
C LEU A 317 -2.40 -2.52 3.34
N ALA A 318 -2.80 -1.25 3.42
CA ALA A 318 -1.94 -0.17 3.90
C ALA A 318 -1.70 -0.29 5.41
N ASP A 319 -2.73 -0.37 6.25
CA ASP A 319 -2.61 -0.53 7.71
C ASP A 319 -1.71 -1.71 8.10
N ALA A 320 -1.84 -2.85 7.41
CA ALA A 320 -1.03 -4.04 7.66
C ALA A 320 0.41 -3.98 7.13
N THR A 321 0.77 -3.06 6.22
CA THR A 321 2.07 -3.13 5.49
C THR A 321 2.79 -1.82 5.19
N LEU A 322 2.17 -0.66 5.44
CA LEU A 322 2.83 0.64 5.46
C LEU A 322 3.53 0.79 6.82
N THR A 323 4.83 0.54 6.85
CA THR A 323 5.62 0.63 8.09
C THR A 323 5.75 2.07 8.56
N THR A 324 5.83 3.03 7.62
CA THR A 324 5.85 4.47 7.94
C THR A 324 5.59 5.31 6.69
N TRP A 325 5.04 6.52 6.87
CA TRP A 325 4.85 7.55 5.86
C TRP A 325 5.09 8.93 6.48
N HIS A 326 6.07 9.67 5.96
CA HIS A 326 6.30 11.06 6.31
C HIS A 326 6.00 11.92 5.07
N SER A 327 4.88 12.66 5.08
CA SER A 327 4.58 13.62 4.00
C SER A 327 5.55 14.82 4.02
N PHE A 328 6.03 15.17 5.22
CA PHE A 328 6.81 16.36 5.58
C PHE A 328 6.03 17.68 5.65
N ASP A 329 4.70 17.58 5.80
CA ASP A 329 3.77 18.70 6.07
C ASP A 329 3.95 19.32 7.46
N SER A 330 2.89 19.94 7.99
CA SER A 330 2.90 20.80 9.19
C SER A 330 3.52 20.18 10.45
N THR A 331 3.63 18.85 10.50
CA THR A 331 4.29 18.06 11.53
C THR A 331 5.41 17.23 10.89
N PRO A 332 6.53 17.83 10.44
CA PRO A 332 7.48 17.18 9.53
C PRO A 332 8.26 16.01 10.14
N TYR A 333 8.12 15.76 11.44
CA TYR A 333 8.74 14.65 12.20
C TYR A 333 7.74 13.54 12.55
N SER A 334 6.47 13.72 12.20
CA SER A 334 5.39 12.81 12.54
C SER A 334 5.21 11.75 11.47
N ASP A 335 5.20 10.49 11.89
CA ASP A 335 4.68 9.42 11.04
C ASP A 335 3.18 9.66 10.83
N SER A 336 2.78 9.74 9.57
CA SER A 336 1.40 9.77 9.09
C SER A 336 0.92 8.35 8.72
N GLY A 337 1.80 7.35 8.82
CA GLY A 337 1.48 5.94 8.71
C GLY A 337 0.76 5.36 9.96
N PRO A 338 0.26 4.12 9.86
CA PRO A 338 -0.56 3.48 10.89
C PRO A 338 0.19 3.14 12.19
N LEU A 339 1.53 3.17 12.19
CA LEU A 339 2.36 2.75 13.32
C LEU A 339 2.87 3.92 14.19
N GLY A 340 2.74 5.17 13.74
CA GLY A 340 3.14 6.34 14.54
C GLY A 340 4.65 6.46 14.82
N LEU A 341 5.49 5.86 13.98
CA LEU A 341 6.96 5.76 14.13
C LEU A 341 7.68 7.10 13.86
N ASN A 342 7.47 8.07 14.74
CA ASN A 342 8.00 9.43 14.65
C ASN A 342 9.54 9.48 14.54
N ALA A 343 10.04 10.47 13.80
CA ALA A 343 11.46 10.60 13.47
C ALA A 343 12.18 11.71 14.25
N ASN A 344 13.49 11.60 14.36
CA ASN A 344 14.40 12.55 14.99
C ASN A 344 15.28 13.22 13.93
N ALA A 345 15.13 14.52 13.70
CA ALA A 345 15.90 15.23 12.69
C ALA A 345 16.83 16.30 13.26
N VAL A 346 17.87 16.63 12.51
CA VAL A 346 18.84 17.68 12.84
C VAL A 346 19.06 18.55 11.60
N SER A 347 19.10 19.87 11.79
CA SER A 347 19.42 20.86 10.75
C SER A 347 18.62 20.71 9.44
N VAL A 348 17.34 20.41 9.54
CA VAL A 348 16.36 20.35 8.44
C VAL A 348 15.37 21.52 8.54
N THR A 349 14.74 21.86 7.42
CA THR A 349 13.69 22.89 7.36
C THR A 349 12.59 22.50 6.37
N SER A 350 11.32 22.64 6.75
CA SER A 350 10.19 22.54 5.82
C SER A 350 10.21 23.70 4.81
N VAL A 351 9.90 23.39 3.56
CA VAL A 351 9.77 24.33 2.42
C VAL A 351 8.50 23.97 1.62
N SER A 352 8.16 24.71 0.58
CA SER A 352 7.12 24.29 -0.37
C SER A 352 7.53 23.01 -1.12
N GLY A 353 6.65 22.01 -1.15
CA GLY A 353 6.80 20.78 -1.92
C GLY A 353 6.27 20.90 -3.36
N ARG A 354 6.02 19.76 -4.01
CA ARG A 354 5.28 19.65 -5.27
C ARG A 354 3.77 19.70 -5.03
N MET A 355 3.29 19.09 -3.94
CA MET A 355 1.88 19.14 -3.55
C MET A 355 1.68 20.09 -2.37
N ASN A 356 2.43 19.90 -1.28
CA ASN A 356 2.21 20.61 -0.02
C ASN A 356 3.54 21.19 0.53
N GLN A 357 4.15 20.53 1.52
CA GLN A 357 5.46 20.89 2.07
C GLN A 357 6.46 19.75 1.88
N ALA A 358 7.72 20.12 1.66
CA ALA A 358 8.84 19.19 1.54
C ALA A 358 9.90 19.48 2.60
N ILE A 359 10.68 18.48 2.97
CA ILE A 359 11.80 18.64 3.89
C ILE A 359 13.10 18.94 3.13
N SER A 360 13.83 19.97 3.57
CA SER A 360 15.08 20.41 2.94
C SER A 360 16.31 20.03 3.76
N PHE A 361 17.35 19.57 3.06
CA PHE A 361 18.67 19.27 3.61
C PHE A 361 19.69 20.24 2.99
N THR A 362 20.24 21.15 3.82
CA THR A 362 21.02 22.30 3.36
C THR A 362 22.43 22.40 3.98
N SER A 363 22.79 21.50 4.89
CA SER A 363 24.06 21.52 5.62
C SER A 363 24.66 20.12 5.79
N SER A 364 25.96 20.05 6.08
CA SER A 364 26.63 18.77 6.39
C SER A 364 26.20 18.13 7.72
N ALA A 365 25.49 18.89 8.57
CA ALA A 365 24.84 18.37 9.78
C ALA A 365 23.40 17.92 9.55
N SER A 366 22.81 18.19 8.37
CA SER A 366 21.42 17.86 8.07
C SER A 366 21.22 16.35 7.99
N TYR A 367 20.28 15.80 8.76
CA TYR A 367 19.83 14.40 8.67
C TYR A 367 18.43 14.23 9.27
N TYR A 368 17.78 13.11 8.96
CA TYR A 368 16.45 12.76 9.50
C TYR A 368 16.41 11.27 9.85
N GLN A 369 16.44 10.92 11.14
CA GLN A 369 16.63 9.56 11.61
C GLN A 369 15.39 8.98 12.31
N GLN A 370 14.88 7.87 11.82
CA GLN A 370 13.81 7.09 12.43
C GLN A 370 14.36 5.76 12.98
N GLN A 371 13.82 5.31 14.12
CA GLN A 371 14.11 3.98 14.65
C GLN A 371 13.15 2.96 14.05
N GLN A 372 13.68 1.78 13.74
CA GLN A 372 13.13 0.82 12.79
C GLN A 372 13.08 1.32 11.33
N VAL A 373 13.07 0.34 10.40
CA VAL A 373 13.41 0.47 8.97
C VAL A 373 14.76 1.19 8.73
N ASP A 374 15.21 1.32 7.46
CA ASP A 374 16.66 1.47 7.15
C ASP A 374 16.97 1.92 5.67
N GLN A 375 18.19 2.46 5.39
CA GLN A 375 18.50 3.33 4.19
C GLN A 375 19.91 3.10 3.41
N VAL A 376 20.87 3.85 2.79
CA VAL A 376 21.27 5.17 2.16
C VAL A 376 20.42 5.54 0.92
N LEU A 377 20.33 6.73 0.26
CA LEU A 377 20.81 8.15 0.19
C LEU A 377 20.81 8.95 1.51
N PHE A 378 21.24 8.26 2.53
CA PHE A 378 20.57 8.22 3.81
C PHE A 378 21.52 7.33 4.72
N LYS A 379 21.06 6.33 5.54
CA LYS A 379 21.82 5.05 5.81
C LYS A 379 21.03 3.82 6.33
N PHE A 380 21.38 2.56 5.95
CA PHE A 380 20.99 1.28 6.61
C PHE A 380 22.06 1.05 7.69
N SER A 381 21.69 0.90 8.97
CA SER A 381 22.69 0.64 10.02
C SER A 381 22.14 0.00 11.28
N SER A 382 22.91 -0.90 11.87
CA SER A 382 22.65 -1.53 13.19
C SER A 382 22.93 -0.63 14.41
N LYS A 383 23.29 0.64 14.18
CA LYS A 383 23.62 1.64 15.23
C LYS A 383 23.25 3.04 14.77
N THR A 384 22.72 3.87 15.66
CA THR A 384 22.33 5.27 15.40
C THR A 384 23.44 6.15 14.85
N THR A 385 24.72 5.77 15.00
CA THR A 385 25.88 6.47 14.43
C THR A 385 26.12 6.22 12.94
N GLY A 386 25.32 5.38 12.27
CA GLY A 386 25.52 4.96 10.87
C GLY A 386 26.55 3.83 10.70
N GLN A 387 26.79 3.04 11.76
CA GLN A 387 27.88 2.07 11.86
C GLN A 387 27.41 0.65 12.26
N GLY A 388 28.34 -0.30 12.34
CA GLY A 388 28.10 -1.71 12.66
C GLY A 388 27.94 -2.53 11.39
N TRP A 389 26.92 -3.38 11.30
CA TRP A 389 26.44 -3.83 10.00
C TRP A 389 25.62 -2.70 9.35
N CYS A 390 25.75 -2.53 8.04
CA CYS A 390 25.32 -1.34 7.32
C CYS A 390 25.31 -1.57 5.79
N VAL A 391 24.38 -0.92 5.09
CA VAL A 391 24.14 -1.05 3.64
C VAL A 391 23.76 0.32 3.04
N ASP A 392 23.86 0.45 1.72
CA ASP A 392 23.55 1.67 0.97
C ASP A 392 22.38 1.44 -0.02
N LEU A 393 21.11 1.43 0.42
CA LEU A 393 19.99 0.94 -0.42
C LEU A 393 19.68 1.71 -1.71
N MET A 394 19.76 3.03 -1.75
CA MET A 394 19.38 3.82 -2.92
C MET A 394 20.03 5.21 -2.91
N GLY A 395 21.11 5.47 -3.65
CA GLY A 395 21.75 6.79 -3.68
C GLY A 395 22.46 7.15 -4.97
N PHE A 396 23.11 8.32 -5.01
CA PHE A 396 23.68 8.87 -6.24
C PHE A 396 25.14 8.43 -6.49
N SER A 397 25.46 8.20 -7.76
CA SER A 397 26.83 8.12 -8.26
C SER A 397 27.51 9.51 -8.29
N SER A 398 28.81 9.54 -8.60
CA SER A 398 29.54 10.78 -8.88
C SER A 398 29.16 11.46 -10.22
N THR A 399 28.19 10.89 -10.95
CA THR A 399 27.70 11.36 -12.25
C THR A 399 26.21 11.70 -12.25
N GLY A 400 25.53 11.70 -11.08
CA GLY A 400 24.08 11.99 -10.99
C GLY A 400 23.17 10.82 -11.36
N GLN A 401 23.71 9.60 -11.47
CA GLN A 401 22.90 8.38 -11.64
C GLN A 401 22.35 7.94 -10.30
N ILE A 402 21.05 7.70 -10.20
CA ILE A 402 20.48 7.06 -9.01
C ILE A 402 20.67 5.54 -9.10
N ILE A 403 21.14 4.96 -8.00
CA ILE A 403 21.52 3.56 -7.88
C ILE A 403 20.72 2.95 -6.73
N ALA A 404 19.93 1.91 -6.97
CA ALA A 404 19.38 1.06 -5.91
C ALA A 404 20.26 -0.18 -5.71
N THR A 405 20.55 -0.57 -4.47
CA THR A 405 21.39 -1.74 -4.14
C THR A 405 20.70 -2.72 -3.20
N GLY A 406 21.20 -3.96 -3.18
CA GLY A 406 20.86 -5.00 -2.22
C GLY A 406 22.11 -5.76 -1.80
N TRP A 407 22.17 -6.19 -0.54
CA TRP A 407 23.35 -6.84 0.04
C TRP A 407 23.19 -8.35 0.17
N TYR A 408 24.19 -9.10 -0.29
CA TYR A 408 24.33 -10.54 -0.04
C TYR A 408 25.75 -10.86 0.45
N THR A 409 26.61 -11.40 -0.42
CA THR A 409 28.06 -11.47 -0.21
C THR A 409 28.81 -10.33 -0.91
N THR A 410 28.13 -9.64 -1.82
CA THR A 410 28.54 -8.43 -2.52
C THR A 410 27.32 -7.52 -2.70
N TYR A 411 27.56 -6.25 -3.04
CA TYR A 411 26.50 -5.35 -3.51
C TYR A 411 26.00 -5.80 -4.89
N GLN A 412 24.69 -6.05 -4.98
CA GLN A 412 23.95 -6.13 -6.23
C GLN A 412 23.25 -4.79 -6.47
N GLN A 413 23.16 -4.30 -7.71
CA GLN A 413 22.65 -2.97 -7.97
C GLN A 413 21.88 -2.81 -9.29
N VAL A 414 20.94 -1.87 -9.30
CA VAL A 414 20.25 -1.34 -10.47
C VAL A 414 20.62 0.15 -10.58
N VAL A 415 21.07 0.58 -11.75
CA VAL A 415 21.57 1.94 -12.01
C VAL A 415 20.69 2.60 -13.06
N ASP A 416 20.23 3.82 -12.79
CA ASP A 416 19.52 4.66 -13.75
C ASP A 416 20.49 5.40 -14.69
N PRO A 417 20.12 5.69 -15.96
CA PRO A 417 21.00 6.37 -16.90
C PRO A 417 21.53 7.74 -16.43
N ILE A 418 20.69 8.59 -15.80
CA ILE A 418 20.97 9.89 -15.14
C ILE A 418 19.61 10.54 -14.84
N LEU A 419 19.41 11.10 -13.63
CA LEU A 419 18.21 11.90 -13.33
C LEU A 419 18.35 13.36 -13.79
N PRO A 420 17.24 14.03 -14.16
CA PRO A 420 17.25 15.45 -14.49
C PRO A 420 17.21 16.32 -13.21
N ALA A 421 18.31 17.03 -12.94
CA ALA A 421 18.41 17.97 -11.82
C ALA A 421 17.33 19.06 -11.86
N ASN A 422 16.90 19.53 -10.69
CA ASN A 422 15.83 20.53 -10.48
C ASN A 422 14.43 20.11 -10.98
N ILE A 423 14.16 18.80 -11.15
CA ILE A 423 12.82 18.27 -11.43
C ILE A 423 12.40 17.31 -10.31
N TRP A 424 11.19 17.50 -9.78
CA TRP A 424 10.55 16.57 -8.85
C TRP A 424 10.41 15.19 -9.51
N THR A 425 11.20 14.24 -9.04
CA THR A 425 11.28 12.89 -9.61
C THR A 425 10.78 11.88 -8.59
N ASN A 426 9.81 11.06 -8.98
CA ASN A 426 9.39 9.89 -8.22
C ASN A 426 10.43 8.79 -8.36
N VAL A 427 10.90 8.24 -7.24
CA VAL A 427 11.84 7.12 -7.22
C VAL A 427 11.32 6.07 -6.26
N ILE A 428 11.26 4.82 -6.72
CA ILE A 428 10.82 3.69 -5.90
C ILE A 428 11.82 2.55 -5.99
N SER A 429 12.26 2.03 -4.84
CA SER A 429 12.99 0.76 -4.76
C SER A 429 12.13 -0.32 -4.12
N THR A 430 12.08 -1.50 -4.74
CA THR A 430 11.40 -2.68 -4.19
C THR A 430 12.34 -3.89 -4.16
N TYR A 431 12.40 -4.62 -3.05
CA TYR A 431 13.18 -5.86 -2.92
C TYR A 431 12.30 -7.06 -2.55
N SER A 432 12.24 -8.08 -3.41
CA SER A 432 11.76 -9.41 -3.02
C SER A 432 12.74 -10.52 -3.39
N LYS A 433 12.66 -11.64 -2.67
CA LYS A 433 13.52 -12.81 -2.94
C LYS A 433 13.42 -13.30 -4.39
N THR A 434 12.23 -13.26 -4.98
CA THR A 434 11.99 -13.69 -6.37
C THR A 434 12.45 -12.66 -7.39
N ASN A 435 12.15 -11.37 -7.18
CA ASN A 435 12.33 -10.31 -8.18
C ASN A 435 13.60 -9.47 -7.98
N GLY A 436 14.38 -9.76 -6.94
CA GLY A 436 15.56 -8.99 -6.60
C GLY A 436 15.24 -7.59 -6.09
N VAL A 437 16.26 -6.73 -6.10
CA VAL A 437 16.07 -5.28 -6.05
C VAL A 437 15.60 -4.81 -7.41
N ARG A 438 14.58 -3.95 -7.43
CA ARG A 438 14.07 -3.24 -8.60
C ARG A 438 14.04 -1.76 -8.33
N LEU A 439 14.41 -0.98 -9.35
CA LEU A 439 14.36 0.48 -9.34
C LEU A 439 13.30 0.94 -10.34
N TYR A 440 12.43 1.84 -9.90
CA TYR A 440 11.45 2.53 -10.73
C TYR A 440 11.67 4.04 -10.62
N VAL A 441 11.51 4.73 -11.74
CA VAL A 441 11.56 6.20 -11.82
C VAL A 441 10.29 6.66 -12.56
N ASN A 442 9.53 7.58 -11.96
CA ASN A 442 8.25 8.07 -12.50
C ASN A 442 7.33 6.90 -12.95
N GLY A 443 7.16 5.91 -12.06
CA GLY A 443 6.38 4.70 -12.27
C GLY A 443 6.97 3.67 -13.25
N THR A 444 8.02 4.03 -14.01
CA THR A 444 8.63 3.19 -15.04
C THR A 444 9.74 2.32 -14.44
N LEU A 445 9.71 1.01 -14.70
CA LEU A 445 10.76 0.08 -14.26
C LEU A 445 12.06 0.34 -15.03
N ILE A 446 13.11 0.75 -14.31
CA ILE A 446 14.46 0.96 -14.84
C ILE A 446 15.22 -0.37 -14.95
N GLY A 447 15.07 -1.26 -13.96
CA GLY A 447 15.73 -2.57 -14.01
C GLY A 447 15.53 -3.42 -12.76
N THR A 448 16.15 -4.60 -12.78
CA THR A 448 16.10 -5.63 -11.73
C THR A 448 17.46 -6.29 -11.56
N THR A 449 17.82 -6.69 -10.34
CA THR A 449 18.98 -7.57 -10.10
C THR A 449 18.71 -9.04 -10.45
N GLY A 450 17.45 -9.41 -10.71
CA GLY A 450 16.99 -10.79 -10.63
C GLY A 450 17.00 -11.34 -9.19
N SER A 451 16.49 -12.56 -9.03
CA SER A 451 16.35 -13.26 -7.74
C SER A 451 17.57 -13.11 -6.83
N LEU A 452 17.34 -12.56 -5.63
CA LEU A 452 18.39 -12.19 -4.66
C LEU A 452 17.97 -12.65 -3.27
N ASN A 453 18.88 -13.30 -2.53
CA ASN A 453 18.68 -13.58 -1.11
C ASN A 453 19.34 -12.46 -0.31
N TYR A 454 18.60 -11.41 0.04
CA TYR A 454 19.16 -10.33 0.87
C TYR A 454 19.58 -10.84 2.26
N LEU A 455 20.74 -10.42 2.75
CA LEU A 455 21.25 -10.75 4.09
C LEU A 455 21.22 -9.52 5.00
N ALA A 456 20.22 -9.42 5.86
CA ALA A 456 20.14 -8.37 6.88
C ALA A 456 21.13 -8.61 8.05
N SER A 457 21.29 -7.58 8.91
CA SER A 457 22.05 -7.61 10.17
C SER A 457 21.70 -8.75 11.14
N GLN A 458 20.50 -9.34 11.03
CA GLN A 458 19.86 -10.16 12.07
C GLN A 458 19.64 -9.37 13.39
N SER A 459 19.45 -8.05 13.29
CA SER A 459 19.17 -7.14 14.40
C SER A 459 18.18 -6.06 13.96
N VAL A 460 17.69 -5.24 14.90
CA VAL A 460 16.99 -3.99 14.55
C VAL A 460 17.99 -3.05 13.86
N ASN A 461 17.51 -2.37 12.83
CA ASN A 461 18.27 -1.39 12.05
C ASN A 461 17.56 -0.02 12.09
N ILE A 462 18.23 1.00 11.55
CA ILE A 462 17.87 2.42 11.66
C ILE A 462 17.92 3.12 10.29
N LEU A 463 16.95 4.00 10.08
CA LEU A 463 16.58 4.77 8.87
C LEU A 463 17.13 6.19 9.02
N THR A 464 18.07 6.67 8.18
CA THR A 464 18.73 7.99 8.39
C THR A 464 18.80 8.83 7.11
N LEU A 465 17.83 9.69 6.77
CA LEU A 465 17.82 10.44 5.50
C LEU A 465 19.04 11.38 5.33
N ALA A 466 19.43 11.56 4.07
CA ALA A 466 20.38 12.52 3.51
C ALA A 466 21.82 12.44 4.02
N ASN A 467 22.13 11.60 5.02
CA ASN A 467 23.42 11.66 5.69
C ASN A 467 23.95 10.26 6.08
N PRO A 468 25.12 9.84 5.56
CA PRO A 468 25.77 8.58 5.95
C PRO A 468 26.43 8.60 7.34
N LEU A 469 26.35 9.70 8.08
CA LEU A 469 26.87 9.89 9.45
C LEU A 469 28.33 9.44 9.59
N GLN A 470 28.67 8.75 10.70
CA GLN A 470 30.01 8.24 10.96
C GLN A 470 30.33 6.95 10.19
N GLY A 471 29.43 6.51 9.29
CA GLY A 471 29.64 5.37 8.39
C GLY A 471 30.63 5.65 7.26
N MET A 472 30.94 6.91 6.96
CA MET A 472 31.91 7.29 5.92
C MET A 472 33.37 6.93 6.28
N ASN A 473 33.75 7.04 7.56
CA ASN A 473 35.15 7.12 7.96
C ASN A 473 35.80 5.77 8.27
N GLY A 474 36.13 5.03 7.22
CA GLY A 474 37.37 4.22 7.14
C GLY A 474 37.58 3.03 8.10
N GLY A 475 36.63 2.69 8.98
CA GLY A 475 36.81 1.62 9.98
C GLY A 475 35.66 0.62 10.13
N GLY A 476 34.55 0.79 9.40
CA GLY A 476 33.31 0.02 9.63
C GLY A 476 32.79 -0.83 8.46
N GLY A 477 33.38 -0.75 7.26
CA GLY A 477 32.94 -1.51 6.08
C GLY A 477 31.67 -0.99 5.37
N CYS A 478 31.10 0.13 5.82
CA CYS A 478 29.82 0.68 5.37
C CYS A 478 29.84 1.41 4.01
N THR A 479 30.57 0.89 3.02
CA THR A 479 30.74 1.53 1.70
C THR A 479 30.35 0.59 0.57
N SER A 480 29.26 0.90 -0.13
CA SER A 480 29.14 0.51 -1.54
C SER A 480 30.19 1.28 -2.36
N LEU A 481 30.68 0.68 -3.45
CA LEU A 481 31.73 1.28 -4.30
C LEU A 481 31.16 2.15 -5.43
N SER A 482 29.84 2.36 -5.48
CA SER A 482 29.16 3.01 -6.61
C SER A 482 28.25 4.18 -6.19
N ILE A 483 27.68 4.15 -4.98
CA ILE A 483 27.06 5.34 -4.38
C ILE A 483 28.16 6.18 -3.73
N VAL A 484 28.12 7.50 -3.90
CA VAL A 484 29.06 8.42 -3.25
C VAL A 484 28.71 8.54 -1.76
N PRO A 485 29.65 8.22 -0.83
CA PRO A 485 29.42 8.41 0.61
C PRO A 485 29.58 9.89 0.96
N ASN A 486 28.54 10.68 0.69
CA ASN A 486 28.45 12.10 0.99
C ASN A 486 27.00 12.46 1.39
N ILE A 487 26.78 13.68 1.85
CA ILE A 487 25.44 14.21 2.12
C ILE A 487 24.64 14.40 0.82
N TYR A 488 23.33 14.20 0.88
CA TYR A 488 22.39 14.69 -0.13
C TYR A 488 21.98 16.13 0.19
N VAL A 489 21.89 16.96 -0.85
CA VAL A 489 21.47 18.36 -0.77
C VAL A 489 20.32 18.57 -1.76
N GLY A 490 19.19 19.04 -1.26
CA GLY A 490 17.94 19.12 -2.01
C GLY A 490 16.73 18.90 -1.11
N TYR A 491 15.66 18.37 -1.68
CA TYR A 491 14.35 18.26 -1.02
C TYR A 491 13.73 16.88 -1.21
N LEU A 492 13.06 16.41 -0.16
CA LEU A 492 12.25 15.18 -0.17
C LEU A 492 10.80 15.49 0.19
N GLU A 493 9.86 14.83 -0.48
CA GLU A 493 8.41 14.89 -0.22
C GLU A 493 7.87 13.44 -0.21
N GLU A 494 6.77 13.19 0.50
CA GLU A 494 6.00 11.94 0.39
C GLU A 494 6.83 10.65 0.56
N PHE A 495 7.66 10.61 1.61
CA PHE A 495 8.52 9.47 1.90
C PHE A 495 7.73 8.33 2.56
N ARG A 496 7.79 7.10 2.02
CA ARG A 496 7.06 5.95 2.57
C ARG A 496 7.90 4.67 2.57
N VAL A 497 7.71 3.81 3.57
CA VAL A 497 8.33 2.49 3.65
C VAL A 497 7.29 1.39 3.84
N TYR A 498 7.42 0.31 3.06
CA TYR A 498 6.50 -0.83 3.06
C TYR A 498 7.21 -2.17 3.35
N SER A 499 6.56 -3.04 4.11
CA SER A 499 7.02 -4.41 4.41
C SER A 499 6.75 -5.41 3.27
N ARG A 500 5.80 -5.10 2.36
CA ARG A 500 5.36 -5.96 1.25
C ARG A 500 5.82 -5.50 -0.12
N GLU A 501 5.80 -6.40 -1.11
CA GLU A 501 5.99 -6.00 -2.52
C GLU A 501 4.90 -5.02 -2.97
N LEU A 502 5.34 -3.88 -3.50
CA LEU A 502 4.49 -2.97 -4.26
C LEU A 502 4.22 -3.61 -5.63
N SER A 503 2.95 -3.79 -5.94
CA SER A 503 2.47 -4.24 -7.25
C SER A 503 2.65 -3.14 -8.30
N SER A 504 2.51 -3.48 -9.57
CA SER A 504 2.46 -2.46 -10.64
C SER A 504 1.33 -1.44 -10.45
N ALA A 505 0.23 -1.81 -9.78
CA ALA A 505 -0.84 -0.87 -9.43
C ALA A 505 -0.39 0.11 -8.33
N ASP A 506 0.28 -0.37 -7.27
CA ASP A 506 0.85 0.50 -6.24
C ASP A 506 1.86 1.48 -6.85
N ILE A 507 2.80 0.98 -7.64
CA ILE A 507 3.82 1.80 -8.34
C ILE A 507 3.15 2.87 -9.20
N SER A 508 2.10 2.50 -9.96
CA SER A 508 1.35 3.44 -10.79
C SER A 508 0.64 4.51 -9.97
N THR A 509 -0.05 4.15 -8.88
CA THR A 509 -0.71 5.12 -8.00
C THR A 509 0.29 6.09 -7.37
N LEU A 510 1.38 5.56 -6.79
CA LEU A 510 2.37 6.37 -6.06
C LEU A 510 3.20 7.29 -6.96
N ALA A 511 3.29 7.00 -8.26
CA ALA A 511 3.95 7.85 -9.26
C ALA A 511 3.02 8.89 -9.90
N ASN A 512 1.70 8.83 -9.64
CA ASN A 512 0.71 9.80 -10.13
C ASN A 512 0.07 10.65 -9.01
N LEU A 513 0.53 10.50 -7.76
CA LEU A 513 0.53 11.58 -6.77
C LEU A 513 1.35 12.74 -7.32
#